data_AF-A0A0Q8ECP1-F1
#
_entry.id   AF-A0A0Q8ECP1-F1
#
_cell.length_a   1.000
_cell.length_b   1.000
_cell.length_c   1.000
_cell.angle_alpha   90.00
_cell.angle_beta   90.00
_cell.angle_gamma   90.00
#
_symmetry.space_group_name_H-M   'P 1'
#
loop_
_entity.id
_entity.type
_entity.pdbx_description
1 polymer ?
#
loop_
_entity_poly.entity_id
_entity_poly.type
_entity_poly.pdbx_seq_one_letter_code
_entity_poly.pdbx_strand_id
1 'polypeptide(L)'
;MPRAHAPHEAISPLHVLALVRGLVEEAAEPRADRYRYFKSLFGTELHEAAAIRCGLVERASGDLRATPPGLDLYERHLRHLPDMAANYWHDQPHVADAVKEINRTYDQATTETPTT
;
A
#
# COMPACT_ATOMS: atom_id res chain seq x y z
N MET A 1 -12.87 25.75 14.98
CA MET A 1 -13.42 24.52 14.39
C MET A 1 -12.24 23.63 14.02
N PRO A 2 -12.10 22.42 14.56
CA PRO A 2 -11.07 21.50 14.09
C PRO A 2 -11.39 21.11 12.64
N ARG A 3 -10.38 21.19 11.78
CA ARG A 3 -10.49 20.85 10.37
C ARG A 3 -10.87 19.36 10.28
N ALA A 4 -11.98 19.04 9.61
CA ALA A 4 -12.29 17.66 9.29
C ALA A 4 -11.08 17.09 8.54
N HIS A 5 -10.44 16.07 9.11
CA HIS A 5 -9.27 15.47 8.51
C HIS A 5 -9.69 14.92 7.15
N ALA A 6 -9.03 15.38 6.10
CA ALA A 6 -9.31 14.84 4.78
C ALA A 6 -8.87 13.37 4.78
N PRO A 7 -9.56 12.47 4.05
CA PRO A 7 -9.33 11.02 4.13
C PRO A 7 -7.87 10.58 3.91
N HIS A 8 -7.02 11.45 3.33
CA HIS A 8 -5.57 11.24 3.19
C HIS A 8 -4.78 11.28 4.52
N GLU A 9 -5.29 11.90 5.59
CA GLU A 9 -4.57 11.96 6.89
C GLU A 9 -4.66 10.65 7.69
N ALA A 10 -5.59 9.74 7.34
CA ALA A 10 -5.73 8.42 7.97
C ALA A 10 -4.98 7.30 7.22
N ILE A 11 -4.51 7.57 6.00
CA ILE A 11 -3.84 6.58 5.15
C ILE A 11 -2.34 6.80 5.23
N SER A 12 -1.63 5.81 5.75
CA SER A 12 -0.17 5.78 5.73
C SER A 12 0.30 5.16 4.42
N PRO A 13 1.05 5.89 3.57
CA PRO A 13 1.61 5.34 2.35
C PRO A 13 2.51 4.13 2.61
N LEU A 14 3.23 4.10 3.75
CA LEU A 14 4.05 2.96 4.12
C LEU A 14 3.23 1.69 4.35
N HIS A 15 2.03 1.80 4.92
CA HIS A 15 1.16 0.66 5.13
C HIS A 15 0.51 0.19 3.82
N VAL A 16 0.32 1.08 2.84
CA VAL A 16 -0.01 0.69 1.46
C VAL A 16 1.14 -0.10 0.83
N LEU A 17 2.38 0.37 0.94
CA LEU A 17 3.57 -0.36 0.47
C LEU A 17 3.70 -1.73 1.16
N ALA A 18 3.43 -1.78 2.48
CA ALA A 18 3.49 -3.00 3.27
C ALA A 18 2.49 -4.05 2.79
N LEU A 19 1.26 -3.64 2.48
CA LEU A 19 0.25 -4.51 1.91
C LEU A 19 0.66 -5.05 0.54
N VAL A 20 1.13 -4.18 -0.37
CA VAL A 20 1.58 -4.59 -1.71
C VAL A 20 2.70 -5.63 -1.58
N ARG A 21 3.71 -5.37 -0.75
CA ARG A 21 4.81 -6.31 -0.52
C ARG A 21 4.30 -7.65 0.00
N GLY A 22 3.47 -7.62 1.05
CA GLY A 22 2.94 -8.84 1.66
C GLY A 22 2.11 -9.68 0.69
N LEU A 23 1.28 -9.06 -0.14
CA LEU A 23 0.49 -9.77 -1.17
C LEU A 23 1.37 -10.44 -2.22
N VAL A 24 2.42 -9.75 -2.69
CA VAL A 24 3.35 -10.32 -3.68
C VAL A 24 4.11 -11.51 -3.09
N GLU A 25 4.59 -11.39 -1.85
CA GLU A 25 5.34 -12.45 -1.19
C GLU A 25 4.46 -13.65 -0.80
N GLU A 26 3.23 -13.43 -0.34
CA GLU A 26 2.24 -14.49 -0.09
C GLU A 26 1.87 -15.24 -1.38
N ALA A 27 1.75 -14.54 -2.51
CA ALA A 27 1.50 -15.18 -3.79
C ALA A 27 2.68 -16.08 -4.23
N ALA A 28 3.91 -15.74 -3.86
CA ALA A 28 5.11 -16.54 -4.16
C ALA A 28 5.31 -17.69 -3.15
N GLU A 29 5.00 -17.46 -1.87
CA GLU A 29 5.06 -18.43 -0.80
C GLU A 29 3.76 -18.37 0.04
N PRO A 30 2.78 -19.27 -0.19
CA PRO A 30 1.48 -19.23 0.49
C PRO A 30 1.50 -19.39 2.02
N ARG A 31 2.68 -19.61 2.61
CA ARG A 31 2.88 -19.61 4.06
C ARG A 31 3.23 -18.24 4.63
N ALA A 32 3.61 -17.28 3.78
CA ALA A 32 3.84 -15.91 4.19
C ALA A 32 2.49 -15.24 4.50
N ASP A 33 2.45 -14.45 5.56
CA ASP A 33 1.27 -13.64 5.92
C ASP A 33 1.38 -12.28 5.22
N ARG A 34 0.40 -11.93 4.38
CA ARG A 34 0.34 -10.63 3.70
C ARG A 34 0.34 -9.42 4.64
N TYR A 35 0.00 -9.60 5.92
CA TYR A 35 0.01 -8.55 6.92
C TYR A 35 1.24 -8.60 7.85
N ARG A 36 2.25 -9.44 7.56
CA ARG A 36 3.45 -9.58 8.43
C ARG A 36 4.22 -8.30 8.71
N TYR A 37 4.06 -7.29 7.86
CA TYR A 37 4.72 -5.99 7.98
C TYR A 37 3.93 -4.95 8.78
N PHE A 38 2.75 -5.32 9.27
CA PHE A 38 1.91 -4.47 10.11
C PHE A 38 2.19 -4.75 11.57
N LYS A 39 2.40 -3.69 12.38
CA LYS A 39 2.42 -3.82 13.85
C LYS A 39 1.04 -4.08 14.45
N SER A 40 -0.01 -3.71 13.74
CA SER A 40 -1.40 -3.83 14.13
C SER A 40 -2.26 -3.96 12.89
N LEU A 41 -3.28 -4.82 12.93
CA LEU A 41 -4.27 -4.96 11.87
C LEU A 41 -5.41 -3.93 11.97
N PHE A 42 -5.40 -3.08 12.99
CA PHE A 42 -6.40 -2.04 13.12
C PHE A 42 -6.27 -1.02 11.97
N GLY A 43 -7.32 -0.85 11.18
CA GLY A 43 -7.35 0.10 10.07
C GLY A 43 -6.72 -0.41 8.77
N THR A 44 -6.35 -1.70 8.67
CA THR A 44 -5.79 -2.27 7.43
C THR A 44 -6.75 -2.15 6.25
N GLU A 45 -8.05 -2.19 6.50
CA GLU A 45 -9.10 -2.00 5.49
C GLU A 45 -9.01 -0.64 4.78
N LEU A 46 -8.53 0.40 5.47
CA LEU A 46 -8.30 1.72 4.87
C LEU A 46 -7.10 1.70 3.93
N HIS A 47 -6.03 0.98 4.30
CA HIS A 47 -4.84 0.82 3.48
C HIS A 47 -5.11 -0.08 2.26
N GLU A 48 -5.95 -1.11 2.41
CA GLU A 48 -6.45 -1.92 1.29
C GLU A 48 -7.26 -1.08 0.31
N ALA A 49 -8.22 -0.29 0.80
CA ALA A 49 -9.02 0.59 -0.03
C ALA A 49 -8.13 1.59 -0.79
N ALA A 50 -7.10 2.12 -0.14
CA ALA A 50 -6.13 3.01 -0.77
C ALA A 50 -5.29 2.29 -1.84
N ALA A 51 -4.80 1.08 -1.58
CA ALA A 51 -4.04 0.30 -2.54
C ALA A 51 -4.87 -0.06 -3.79
N ILE A 52 -6.16 -0.37 -3.58
CA ILE A 52 -7.12 -0.59 -4.67
C ILE A 52 -7.35 0.69 -5.47
N ARG A 53 -7.55 1.81 -4.77
CA ARG A 53 -7.75 3.12 -5.40
C ARG A 53 -6.55 3.54 -6.24
N CYS A 54 -5.33 3.24 -5.79
CA CYS A 54 -4.10 3.47 -6.54
C CYS A 54 -3.90 2.48 -7.71
N GLY A 55 -4.78 1.50 -7.90
CA GLY A 55 -4.65 0.48 -8.94
C GLY A 55 -3.47 -0.47 -8.72
N LEU A 56 -2.92 -0.56 -7.51
CA LEU A 56 -1.79 -1.42 -7.14
C LEU A 56 -2.24 -2.82 -6.71
N VAL A 57 -3.48 -2.90 -6.24
CA VAL A 57 -4.13 -4.12 -5.76
C VAL A 57 -5.53 -4.18 -6.36
N GLU A 58 -6.02 -5.37 -6.65
CA GLU A 58 -7.41 -5.59 -7.11
C GLU A 58 -8.10 -6.67 -6.28
N ARG A 59 -9.44 -6.63 -6.26
CA ARG A 59 -10.26 -7.71 -5.71
C ARG A 59 -10.55 -8.72 -6.81
N ALA A 60 -10.05 -9.94 -6.64
CA ALA A 60 -10.26 -11.05 -7.58
C ALA A 60 -10.79 -12.27 -6.81
N SER A 61 -11.97 -12.76 -7.20
CA SER A 61 -12.59 -13.97 -6.62
C SER A 61 -12.73 -13.95 -5.08
N GLY A 62 -13.04 -12.78 -4.52
CA GLY A 62 -13.20 -12.62 -3.07
C GLY A 62 -11.91 -12.41 -2.29
N ASP A 63 -10.75 -12.35 -2.96
CA ASP A 63 -9.45 -12.10 -2.36
C ASP A 63 -8.73 -10.88 -2.98
N LEU A 64 -7.67 -10.40 -2.35
CA LEU A 64 -6.81 -9.32 -2.85
C LEU A 64 -5.60 -9.87 -3.60
N ARG A 65 -5.23 -9.22 -4.68
CA ARG A 65 -4.03 -9.57 -5.48
C ARG A 65 -3.32 -8.31 -5.94
N ALA A 66 -2.00 -8.35 -5.99
CA ALA A 66 -1.21 -7.28 -6.60
C ALA A 66 -1.47 -7.24 -8.12
N THR A 67 -1.70 -6.04 -8.65
CA THR A 67 -1.84 -5.80 -10.10
C THR A 67 -0.45 -5.71 -10.75
N PRO A 68 -0.33 -5.63 -12.10
CA PRO A 68 0.96 -5.40 -12.74
C PRO A 68 1.67 -4.12 -12.25
N PRO A 69 1.00 -2.96 -12.05
CA PRO A 69 1.60 -1.81 -11.37
C PRO A 69 2.09 -2.10 -9.95
N GLY A 70 1.35 -2.89 -9.16
CA GLY A 70 1.77 -3.30 -7.81
C GLY A 70 3.03 -4.16 -7.82
N LEU A 71 3.15 -5.10 -8.77
CA LEU A 71 4.33 -5.94 -8.97
C LEU A 71 5.56 -5.11 -9.38
N ASP A 72 5.36 -4.16 -10.29
CA ASP A 72 6.41 -3.27 -10.77
C ASP A 72 6.91 -2.35 -9.64
N LEU A 73 6.00 -1.79 -8.82
CA LEU A 73 6.36 -1.06 -7.60
C LEU A 73 7.16 -1.95 -6.62
N TYR A 74 6.75 -3.21 -6.45
CA TYR A 74 7.45 -4.16 -5.58
C TYR A 74 8.89 -4.40 -6.03
N GLU A 75 9.13 -4.70 -7.31
CA GLU A 75 10.47 -4.98 -7.83
C GLU A 75 11.39 -3.75 -7.73
N ARG A 76 10.88 -2.54 -8.00
CA ARG A 76 11.70 -1.32 -7.93
C ARG A 76 12.04 -0.89 -6.51
N HIS A 77 11.10 -1.01 -5.57
CA HIS A 77 11.20 -0.32 -4.29
C HIS A 77 11.11 -1.23 -3.07
N LEU A 78 10.37 -2.34 -3.13
CA LEU A 78 9.96 -3.07 -1.91
C LEU A 78 10.77 -4.33 -1.68
N ARG A 79 11.22 -5.00 -2.74
CA ARG A 79 11.96 -6.27 -2.66
C ARG A 79 13.24 -6.20 -1.82
N HIS A 80 13.84 -5.02 -1.72
CA HIS A 80 15.10 -4.80 -0.99
C HIS A 80 14.90 -4.27 0.44
N LEU A 81 13.66 -4.02 0.85
CA LEU A 81 13.38 -3.50 2.18
C LEU A 81 13.66 -4.56 3.26
N PRO A 82 14.12 -4.14 4.45
CA PRO A 82 14.36 -5.06 5.56
C PRO A 82 13.08 -5.81 5.94
N ASP A 83 13.26 -7.05 6.41
CA ASP A 83 12.16 -7.89 6.91
C ASP A 83 11.77 -7.46 8.32
N MET A 84 11.04 -6.35 8.40
CA MET A 84 10.59 -5.72 9.63
C MET A 84 9.31 -4.93 9.40
N ALA A 85 8.62 -4.55 10.47
CA ALA A 85 7.39 -3.77 10.35
C ALA A 85 7.62 -2.42 9.62
N ALA A 86 6.62 -2.01 8.82
CA ALA A 86 6.72 -0.88 7.91
C ALA A 86 7.03 0.47 8.58
N ASN A 87 6.63 0.63 9.84
CA ASN A 87 6.96 1.80 10.67
C ASN A 87 8.47 2.06 10.84
N TYR A 88 9.33 1.12 10.45
CA TYR A 88 10.78 1.25 10.54
C TYR A 88 11.45 1.41 9.17
N TRP A 89 10.67 1.54 8.10
CA TRP A 89 11.21 1.69 6.74
C TRP A 89 11.57 3.12 6.37
N HIS A 90 11.19 4.12 7.17
CA HIS A 90 11.37 5.55 6.84
C HIS A 90 12.79 5.93 6.43
N ASP A 91 13.80 5.29 7.02
CA ASP A 91 15.22 5.58 6.79
C ASP A 91 15.85 4.75 5.67
N GLN A 92 15.06 3.87 5.02
CA GLN A 92 15.59 3.00 3.98
C GLN A 92 15.73 3.76 2.65
N PRO A 93 16.82 3.51 1.90
CA PRO A 93 16.97 4.05 0.55
C PRO A 93 15.75 3.73 -0.32
N HIS A 94 15.34 4.67 -1.16
CA HIS A 94 14.20 4.55 -2.10
C HIS A 94 12.79 4.53 -1.50
N VAL A 95 12.63 4.44 -0.17
CA VAL A 95 11.29 4.50 0.47
C VAL A 95 10.65 5.86 0.27
N ALA A 96 11.42 6.94 0.38
CA ALA A 96 10.90 8.29 0.16
C ALA A 96 10.33 8.47 -1.26
N ASP A 97 10.93 7.83 -2.27
CA ASP A 97 10.45 7.91 -3.65
C ASP A 97 9.22 7.03 -3.88
N ALA A 98 9.17 5.83 -3.28
CA ALA A 98 7.98 4.99 -3.29
C ALA A 98 6.79 5.69 -2.61
N VAL A 99 7.01 6.35 -1.46
CA VAL A 99 5.99 7.13 -0.76
C VAL A 99 5.48 8.29 -1.63
N LYS A 100 6.38 9.02 -2.32
CA LYS A 100 5.98 10.07 -3.27
C LYS A 100 5.15 9.52 -4.42
N GLU A 101 5.51 8.34 -4.94
CA GLU A 101 4.76 7.68 -6.01
C GLU A 101 3.35 7.31 -5.54
N ILE A 102 3.21 6.67 -4.37
CA ILE A 102 1.89 6.35 -3.79
C ILE A 102 1.03 7.60 -3.62
N ASN A 103 1.58 8.67 -3.03
CA ASN A 103 0.84 9.91 -2.83
C ASN A 103 0.36 10.50 -4.15
N ARG A 104 1.23 10.53 -5.17
CA ARG A 104 0.88 11.03 -6.50
C ARG A 104 -0.24 10.21 -7.14
N THR A 105 -0.12 8.89 -7.12
CA THR A 105 -1.12 7.97 -7.71
C THR A 105 -2.45 8.08 -6.98
N TYR A 106 -2.42 8.18 -5.65
CA TYR A 106 -3.62 8.37 -4.84
C TYR A 106 -4.32 9.69 -5.19
N ASP A 107 -3.57 10.79 -5.26
CA ASP A 107 -4.10 12.10 -5.62
C ASP A 107 -4.74 12.08 -7.01
N GLN A 108 -4.07 11.50 -8.01
CA GLN A 108 -4.61 11.34 -9.37
C GLN A 108 -5.93 10.56 -9.37
N ALA A 109 -5.98 9.42 -8.66
CA ALA A 109 -7.19 8.62 -8.52
C ALA A 109 -8.32 9.34 -7.74
N THR A 110 -8.00 10.34 -6.91
CA THR A 110 -9.02 11.20 -6.28
C THR A 110 -9.61 12.23 -7.22
N THR A 111 -8.81 12.80 -8.13
CA THR A 111 -9.30 13.73 -9.15
C THR A 111 -10.11 13.07 -10.27
N GLU A 112 -9.87 11.79 -10.55
CA GLU A 112 -10.52 11.09 -11.67
C GLU A 112 -11.85 10.42 -11.31
N THR A 113 -12.30 10.45 -10.04
CA THR A 113 -13.61 9.88 -9.66
C THR A 113 -14.72 10.87 -10.00
N PRO A 114 -15.58 10.63 -11.01
CA PRO A 114 -16.71 11.48 -11.27
C PRO A 114 -17.69 11.31 -10.12
N THR A 115 -18.10 12.41 -9.50
CA THR A 115 -19.27 12.43 -8.62
C THR A 115 -20.46 11.97 -9.46
N THR A 116 -20.95 10.76 -9.20
CA THR A 116 -22.20 10.25 -9.77
C THR A 116 -23.20 10.07 -8.66
#